data_AF-A0A6A6GG69-F1
#
_entry.id   AF-A0A6A6GG69-F1
#
_cell.length_a   1.000
_cell.length_b   1.000
_cell.length_c   1.000
_cell.angle_alpha   90.00
_cell.angle_beta   90.00
_cell.angle_gamma   90.00
#
_symmetry.space_group_name_H-M   'P 1'
#
loop_
_entity.id
_entity.type
_entity.pdbx_description
1 polymer ?
#
loop_
_entity_poly.entity_id
_entity_poly.type
_entity_poly.pdbx_seq_one_letter_code
_entity_poly.pdbx_strand_id
1 'polypeptide(L)'
;MTTPQRVITVRRLQTTMAASYAGMGAWCLLFPSTVLSLSLRPAFRTTHPTVILLMRCFGAQAATAGLLLGTAQMTSFSFKAFSLAMVPYIAGFNAWAVLGGGREMFTPWIWMDVIGNLFFMGGSWWAGEVLGGVEKAQGGKAN
;
A
#
# COMPACT_ATOMS: atom_id res chain seq x y z
N MET A 1 24.64 9.34 4.91
CA MET A 1 23.48 10.04 5.50
C MET A 1 23.66 10.13 7.00
N THR A 2 23.51 11.33 7.57
CA THR A 2 23.46 11.56 9.01
C THR A 2 22.14 11.05 9.61
N THR A 3 22.08 10.88 10.94
CA THR A 3 20.85 10.47 11.63
C THR A 3 19.63 11.36 11.31
N PRO A 4 19.73 12.71 11.33
CA PRO A 4 18.62 13.57 10.92
C PRO A 4 18.17 13.35 9.48
N GLN A 5 19.11 13.17 8.53
CA GLN A 5 18.78 12.91 7.13
C GLN A 5 18.02 11.59 6.94
N ARG A 6 18.41 10.54 7.69
CA ARG A 6 17.72 9.24 7.68
C ARG A 6 16.26 9.38 8.12
N VAL A 7 16.02 10.05 9.26
CA VAL A 7 14.66 10.26 9.80
C VAL A 7 13.78 11.05 8.84
N ILE A 8 14.31 12.15 8.27
CA ILE A 8 13.56 12.96 7.28
C ILE A 8 13.20 12.13 6.05
N THR A 9 14.14 11.31 5.55
CA THR A 9 13.91 10.48 4.37
C THR A 9 12.82 9.44 4.62
N VAL A 10 12.85 8.77 5.78
CA VAL A 10 11.81 7.82 6.16
C VAL A 10 10.45 8.50 6.29
N ARG A 11 10.37 9.70 6.90
CA ARG A 11 9.12 10.45 7.00
C ARG A 11 8.57 10.85 5.63
N ARG A 12 9.42 11.25 4.69
CA ARG A 12 9.01 11.53 3.30
C ARG A 12 8.43 10.27 2.65
N LEU A 13 9.12 9.13 2.79
CA LEU A 13 8.64 7.87 2.25
C LEU A 13 7.28 7.46 2.86
N GLN A 14 7.14 7.56 4.18
CA GLN A 14 5.87 7.33 4.88
C GLN A 14 4.76 8.24 4.36
N THR A 15 5.05 9.53 4.15
CA THR A 15 4.08 10.51 3.63
C THR A 15 3.66 10.17 2.21
N THR A 16 4.61 9.80 1.34
CA THR A 16 4.32 9.37 -0.04
C THR A 16 3.44 8.11 -0.06
N MET A 17 3.77 7.12 0.78
CA MET A 17 2.98 5.90 0.92
C MET A 17 1.56 6.20 1.42
N ALA A 18 1.45 7.02 2.48
CA ALA A 18 0.18 7.46 3.05
C ALA A 18 -0.70 8.17 2.02
N ALA A 19 -0.14 9.15 1.31
CA ALA A 19 -0.85 9.89 0.26
C ALA A 19 -1.31 8.98 -0.88
N SER A 20 -0.49 8.00 -1.27
CA SER A 20 -0.82 7.04 -2.33
C SER A 20 -1.98 6.12 -1.91
N TYR A 21 -1.91 5.51 -0.71
CA TYR A 21 -3.02 4.68 -0.19
C TYR A 21 -4.31 5.50 -0.01
N ALA A 22 -4.19 6.69 0.57
CA ALA A 22 -5.32 7.57 0.81
C ALA A 22 -5.98 8.02 -0.50
N GLY A 23 -5.18 8.47 -1.47
CA GLY A 23 -5.67 8.93 -2.77
C GLY A 23 -6.32 7.83 -3.59
N MET A 24 -5.68 6.66 -3.69
CA MET A 24 -6.25 5.52 -4.41
C MET A 24 -7.50 4.98 -3.71
N GLY A 25 -7.50 4.92 -2.38
CA GLY A 25 -8.68 4.56 -1.59
C GLY A 25 -9.85 5.53 -1.80
N ALA A 26 -9.57 6.83 -1.78
CA ALA A 26 -10.56 7.87 -2.06
C ALA A 26 -11.12 7.75 -3.50
N TRP A 27 -10.28 7.40 -4.48
CA TRP A 27 -10.75 7.15 -5.84
C TRP A 27 -11.74 5.96 -5.89
N CYS A 28 -11.38 4.81 -5.29
CA CYS A 28 -12.28 3.65 -5.18
C CYS A 28 -13.60 3.99 -4.45
N LEU A 29 -13.55 4.85 -3.44
CA LEU A 29 -14.70 5.28 -2.66
C LEU A 29 -15.62 6.24 -3.42
N LEU A 30 -15.07 7.28 -4.04
CA LEU A 30 -15.86 8.35 -4.64
C LEU A 30 -16.27 8.03 -6.08
N PHE A 31 -15.41 7.34 -6.84
CA PHE A 31 -15.63 7.04 -8.26
C PHE A 31 -15.43 5.55 -8.59
N PRO A 32 -16.12 4.61 -7.91
CA PRO A 32 -15.92 3.16 -8.05
C PRO A 32 -16.08 2.66 -9.49
N SER A 33 -17.04 3.20 -10.25
CA SER A 33 -17.28 2.78 -11.65
C SER A 33 -16.08 3.05 -12.56
N THR A 34 -15.37 4.16 -12.32
CA THR A 34 -14.18 4.50 -13.12
C THR A 34 -13.04 3.52 -12.84
N VAL A 35 -12.82 3.16 -11.56
CA VAL A 35 -11.82 2.16 -11.15
C VAL A 35 -12.16 0.79 -11.73
N LEU A 36 -13.41 0.34 -11.58
CA LEU A 36 -13.87 -0.92 -12.19
C LEU A 36 -13.65 -0.93 -13.71
N SER A 37 -13.86 0.23 -14.36
CA SER A 37 -13.66 0.34 -15.80
C SER A 37 -12.20 0.31 -16.25
N LEU A 38 -11.29 0.80 -15.43
CA LEU A 38 -9.86 0.73 -15.72
C LEU A 38 -9.30 -0.66 -15.39
N SER A 39 -9.72 -1.24 -14.28
CA SER A 39 -9.15 -2.48 -13.76
C SER A 39 -9.69 -3.74 -14.44
N LEU A 40 -10.99 -3.78 -14.79
CA LEU A 40 -11.64 -5.00 -15.31
C LEU A 40 -11.92 -4.91 -16.81
N ARG A 41 -11.69 -6.04 -17.50
CA ARG A 41 -12.11 -6.20 -18.90
C ARG A 41 -13.63 -6.15 -19.02
N PRO A 42 -14.18 -5.74 -20.17
CA PRO A 42 -15.63 -5.57 -20.34
C PRO A 42 -16.48 -6.78 -19.94
N ALA A 43 -16.01 -8.01 -20.24
CA ALA A 43 -16.73 -9.25 -19.92
C ALA A 43 -16.93 -9.49 -18.41
N PHE A 44 -16.08 -8.91 -17.55
CA PHE A 44 -16.12 -9.09 -16.10
C PHE A 44 -16.58 -7.83 -15.36
N ARG A 45 -16.83 -6.75 -16.09
CA ARG A 45 -17.25 -5.47 -15.52
C ARG A 45 -18.75 -5.49 -15.30
N THR A 46 -19.16 -5.58 -14.04
CA THR A 46 -20.55 -5.37 -13.65
C THR A 46 -20.67 -4.13 -12.77
N THR A 47 -21.73 -3.36 -12.98
CA THR A 47 -22.06 -2.18 -12.16
C THR A 47 -23.23 -2.49 -11.23
N HIS A 48 -23.38 -3.75 -10.83
CA HIS A 48 -24.40 -4.15 -9.88
C HIS A 48 -24.23 -3.35 -8.57
N PRO A 49 -25.31 -2.87 -7.92
CA PRO A 49 -25.20 -2.05 -6.71
C PRO A 49 -24.31 -2.66 -5.63
N THR A 50 -24.35 -3.99 -5.45
CA THR A 50 -23.48 -4.71 -4.52
C THR A 50 -21.99 -4.59 -4.87
N VAL A 51 -21.63 -4.66 -6.16
CA VAL A 51 -20.22 -4.53 -6.59
C VAL A 51 -19.71 -3.11 -6.35
N ILE A 52 -20.56 -2.11 -6.61
CA ILE A 52 -20.27 -0.71 -6.31
C ILE A 52 -20.08 -0.51 -4.80
N LEU A 53 -20.97 -1.09 -3.96
CA LEU A 53 -20.84 -1.03 -2.51
C LEU A 53 -19.53 -1.67 -2.04
N LEU A 54 -19.19 -2.87 -2.51
CA LEU A 54 -17.94 -3.55 -2.15
C LEU A 54 -16.70 -2.75 -2.55
N MET A 55 -16.70 -2.16 -3.76
CA MET A 55 -15.60 -1.29 -4.21
C MET A 55 -15.46 -0.05 -3.32
N ARG A 56 -16.59 0.53 -2.88
CA ARG A 56 -16.58 1.65 -1.94
C ARG A 56 -16.05 1.27 -0.57
N CYS A 57 -16.45 0.11 -0.04
CA CYS A 57 -15.93 -0.40 1.23
C CYS A 57 -14.43 -0.65 1.17
N PHE A 58 -13.95 -1.26 0.09
CA PHE A 58 -12.51 -1.45 -0.17
C PHE A 58 -11.78 -0.10 -0.21
N GLY A 59 -12.33 0.87 -0.95
CA GLY A 59 -11.80 2.23 -1.01
C GLY A 59 -11.73 2.93 0.35
N ALA A 60 -12.78 2.82 1.16
CA ALA A 60 -12.83 3.40 2.50
C ALA A 60 -11.77 2.77 3.44
N GLN A 61 -11.59 1.45 3.38
CA GLN A 61 -10.56 0.75 4.15
C GLN A 61 -9.16 1.20 3.74
N ALA A 62 -8.87 1.26 2.44
CA ALA A 62 -7.59 1.73 1.91
C ALA A 62 -7.33 3.20 2.27
N ALA A 63 -8.36 4.05 2.18
CA ALA A 63 -8.27 5.46 2.57
C ALA A 63 -7.93 5.61 4.06
N THR A 64 -8.60 4.83 4.92
CA THR A 64 -8.35 4.81 6.36
C THR A 64 -6.94 4.34 6.67
N ALA A 65 -6.47 3.27 6.03
CA ALA A 65 -5.11 2.78 6.19
C ALA A 65 -4.06 3.83 5.78
N GLY A 66 -4.28 4.52 4.66
CA GLY A 66 -3.41 5.60 4.21
C GLY A 66 -3.36 6.79 5.18
N LEU A 67 -4.52 7.24 5.67
CA LEU A 67 -4.61 8.31 6.66
C LEU A 67 -3.91 7.94 7.96
N LEU A 68 -4.16 6.74 8.48
CA LEU A 68 -3.50 6.22 9.68
C LEU A 68 -1.99 6.12 9.48
N LEU A 69 -1.53 5.61 8.34
CA LEU A 69 -0.10 5.56 8.01
C LEU A 69 0.51 6.96 7.99
N GLY A 70 -0.21 7.98 7.50
CA GLY A 70 0.28 9.35 7.44
C GLY A 70 0.39 10.03 8.82
N THR A 71 -0.46 9.65 9.77
CA THR A 71 -0.51 10.28 11.10
C THR A 71 0.16 9.47 12.20
N ALA A 72 0.36 8.16 12.00
CA ALA A 72 0.93 7.28 13.01
C ALA A 72 2.43 7.55 13.25
N GLN A 73 2.84 7.41 14.51
CA GLN A 73 4.26 7.37 14.87
C GLN A 73 4.79 5.96 14.61
N MET A 74 5.35 5.76 13.41
CA MET A 74 5.85 4.47 12.98
C MET A 74 7.24 4.19 13.56
N THR A 75 7.37 3.06 14.26
CA THR A 75 8.67 2.50 14.71
C THR A 75 9.28 1.61 13.64
N SER A 76 10.56 1.24 13.81
CA SER A 76 11.21 0.20 12.99
C SER A 76 10.36 -1.08 12.90
N PHE A 77 9.85 -1.55 14.04
CA PHE A 77 8.99 -2.73 14.10
C PHE A 77 7.68 -2.52 13.34
N SER A 78 7.01 -1.39 13.52
CA SER A 78 5.75 -1.06 12.83
C SER A 78 5.91 -1.12 11.30
N PHE A 79 7.01 -0.58 10.77
CA PHE A 79 7.31 -0.63 9.34
C PHE A 79 7.56 -2.05 8.82
N LYS A 80 8.31 -2.86 9.57
CA LYS A 80 8.56 -4.26 9.20
C LYS A 80 7.28 -5.10 9.27
N ALA A 81 6.47 -4.91 10.29
CA ALA A 81 5.17 -5.55 10.42
C ALA A 81 4.25 -5.18 9.24
N PHE A 82 4.20 -3.89 8.87
CA PHE A 82 3.46 -3.44 7.69
C PHE A 82 4.01 -4.08 6.40
N SER A 83 5.32 -4.15 6.22
CA SER A 83 5.93 -4.85 5.08
C SER A 83 5.50 -6.32 5.00
N LEU A 84 5.44 -7.03 6.13
CA LEU A 84 5.00 -8.42 6.16
C LEU A 84 3.49 -8.53 5.87
N ALA A 85 2.70 -7.56 6.30
CA ALA A 85 1.27 -7.49 6.00
C ALA A 85 0.97 -7.30 4.49
N MET A 86 1.97 -6.93 3.68
CA MET A 86 1.83 -6.86 2.22
C MET A 86 1.93 -8.23 1.53
N VAL A 87 2.38 -9.29 2.22
CA VAL A 87 2.59 -10.62 1.62
C VAL A 87 1.31 -11.20 1.00
N PRO A 88 0.12 -11.17 1.65
CA PRO A 88 -1.11 -11.66 1.04
C PRO A 88 -1.49 -10.93 -0.26
N TYR A 89 -1.15 -9.65 -0.37
CA TYR A 89 -1.40 -8.86 -1.58
C TYR A 89 -0.50 -9.32 -2.73
N ILE A 90 0.81 -9.45 -2.49
CA ILE A 90 1.77 -9.80 -3.54
C ILE A 90 1.68 -11.29 -3.89
N ALA A 91 1.86 -12.16 -2.89
CA ALA A 91 1.96 -13.60 -3.10
C ALA A 91 0.59 -14.27 -3.31
N GLY A 92 -0.48 -13.67 -2.78
CA GLY A 92 -1.85 -14.14 -2.97
C GLY A 92 -2.52 -13.46 -4.15
N PHE A 93 -2.98 -12.21 -3.94
CA PHE A 93 -3.82 -11.50 -4.91
C PHE A 93 -3.11 -11.21 -6.24
N ASN A 94 -1.95 -10.57 -6.22
CA ASN A 94 -1.22 -10.20 -7.45
C ASN A 94 -0.75 -11.44 -8.20
N ALA A 95 -0.20 -12.45 -7.52
CA ALA A 95 0.19 -13.70 -8.15
C ALA A 95 -1.02 -14.38 -8.82
N TRP A 96 -2.16 -14.47 -8.15
CA TRP A 96 -3.38 -15.02 -8.75
C TRP A 96 -3.90 -14.18 -9.92
N ALA A 97 -3.88 -12.84 -9.79
CA ALA A 97 -4.40 -11.92 -10.80
C ALA A 97 -3.52 -11.89 -12.07
N VAL A 98 -2.21 -12.05 -11.92
CA VAL A 98 -1.23 -11.87 -13.01
C VAL A 98 -0.67 -13.17 -13.56
N LEU A 99 -0.63 -14.25 -12.77
CA LEU A 99 -0.12 -15.56 -13.19
C LEU A 99 -1.21 -16.64 -13.21
N GLY A 100 -2.25 -16.51 -12.40
CA GLY A 100 -3.32 -17.49 -12.24
C GLY A 100 -4.58 -17.19 -13.04
N GLY A 101 -5.72 -17.67 -12.53
CA GLY A 101 -7.03 -17.57 -13.17
C GLY A 101 -7.59 -16.15 -13.30
N GLY A 102 -7.01 -15.15 -12.61
CA GLY A 102 -7.43 -13.75 -12.73
C GLY A 102 -6.92 -13.04 -14.00
N ARG A 103 -6.02 -13.66 -14.77
CA ARG A 103 -5.38 -13.05 -15.97
C ARG A 103 -6.35 -12.51 -17.00
N GLU A 104 -7.48 -13.19 -17.17
CA GLU A 104 -8.51 -12.80 -18.13
C GLU A 104 -9.45 -11.73 -17.57
N MET A 105 -9.53 -11.59 -16.24
CA MET A 105 -10.42 -10.65 -15.58
C MET A 105 -9.90 -9.21 -15.68
N PHE A 106 -8.61 -9.04 -15.47
CA PHE A 106 -8.01 -7.71 -15.38
C PHE A 106 -7.48 -7.20 -16.72
N THR A 107 -7.48 -5.89 -16.85
CA THR A 107 -6.73 -5.19 -17.90
C THR A 107 -5.24 -5.15 -17.52
N PRO A 108 -4.34 -4.71 -18.43
CA PRO A 108 -2.92 -4.52 -18.10
C PRO A 108 -2.67 -3.54 -16.93
N TRP A 109 -3.64 -2.72 -16.53
CA TRP A 109 -3.53 -1.82 -15.38
C TRP A 109 -3.30 -2.54 -14.05
N ILE A 110 -3.59 -3.84 -13.96
CA ILE A 110 -3.28 -4.65 -12.77
C ILE A 110 -1.79 -4.61 -12.38
N TRP A 111 -0.89 -4.38 -13.34
CA TRP A 111 0.53 -4.24 -13.06
C TRP A 111 0.85 -3.02 -12.20
N MET A 112 0.02 -1.97 -12.24
CA MET A 112 0.16 -0.82 -11.36
C MET A 112 -0.05 -1.21 -9.88
N ASP A 113 -0.98 -2.14 -9.62
CA ASP A 113 -1.20 -2.69 -8.28
C ASP A 113 0.01 -3.53 -7.82
N VAL A 114 0.58 -4.34 -8.71
CA VAL A 114 1.83 -5.10 -8.43
C VAL A 114 2.97 -4.16 -8.04
N ILE A 115 3.21 -3.14 -8.86
CA ILE A 115 4.29 -2.16 -8.63
C ILE A 115 4.04 -1.41 -7.31
N GLY A 116 2.79 -0.99 -7.07
CA GLY A 116 2.39 -0.34 -5.84
C GLY A 116 2.70 -1.21 -4.62
N ASN A 117 2.21 -2.46 -4.60
CA ASN A 117 2.40 -3.36 -3.48
C ASN A 117 3.87 -3.68 -3.22
N LEU A 118 4.68 -3.85 -4.27
CA LEU A 118 6.13 -4.01 -4.14
C LEU A 118 6.80 -2.76 -3.56
N PHE A 119 6.38 -1.56 -3.99
CA PHE A 119 6.85 -0.31 -3.42
C PHE A 119 6.49 -0.19 -1.94
N PHE A 120 5.26 -0.53 -1.54
CA PHE A 120 4.84 -0.51 -0.14
C PHE A 120 5.63 -1.51 0.70
N MET A 121 5.79 -2.75 0.22
CA MET A 121 6.54 -3.79 0.93
C MET A 121 8.01 -3.40 1.06
N GLY A 122 8.69 -3.17 -0.06
CA GLY A 122 10.12 -2.86 -0.08
C GLY A 122 10.44 -1.53 0.61
N GLY A 123 9.63 -0.50 0.36
CA GLY A 123 9.77 0.81 0.98
C GLY A 123 9.59 0.75 2.51
N SER A 124 8.60 0.00 2.99
CA SER A 124 8.39 -0.17 4.43
C SER A 124 9.50 -1.01 5.07
N TRP A 125 9.93 -2.10 4.43
CA TRP A 125 11.07 -2.88 4.92
C TRP A 125 12.32 -2.01 5.08
N TRP A 126 12.66 -1.25 4.04
CA TRP A 126 13.80 -0.34 4.04
C TRP A 126 13.67 0.76 5.10
N ALA A 127 12.50 1.39 5.23
CA ALA A 127 12.23 2.36 6.27
C ALA A 127 12.46 1.77 7.67
N GLY A 128 12.02 0.53 7.89
CA GLY A 128 12.25 -0.22 9.11
C GLY A 128 13.74 -0.44 9.40
N GLU A 129 14.52 -0.89 8.42
CA GLU A 129 15.98 -1.06 8.59
C GLU A 129 16.69 0.26 8.92
N VAL A 130 16.34 1.34 8.23
CA VAL A 130 16.94 2.66 8.45
C VAL A 130 16.63 3.18 9.84
N LEU A 131 15.36 3.09 10.28
CA LEU A 131 14.97 3.50 11.64
C LEU A 131 15.56 2.60 12.71
N GLY A 132 15.62 1.28 12.50
CA GLY A 132 16.24 0.37 13.45
C GLY A 132 17.72 0.68 13.69
N GLY A 133 18.45 1.13 12.66
CA GLY A 133 19.82 1.63 12.81
C GLY A 133 19.91 2.92 13.63
N VAL A 134 18.92 3.80 13.53
CA VAL A 134 18.84 5.05 14.31
C VAL A 134 18.49 4.76 15.77
N GLU A 135 17.47 3.93 16.01
CA GLU A 135 17.01 3.51 17.34
C GLU A 135 18.14 2.86 18.13
N LYS A 136 18.90 1.93 17.50
CA LYS A 136 20.07 1.30 18.14
C LYS A 136 21.18 2.31 18.47
N ALA A 137 21.46 3.26 17.58
CA ALA A 137 22.50 4.27 17.81
C ALA A 137 22.11 5.29 18.91
N GLN A 138 20.82 5.44 19.20
CA GLN A 138 20.32 6.25 20.31
C GLN A 138 20.28 5.46 21.62
N GLY A 139 19.85 4.19 21.58
CA GLY A 139 19.83 3.31 22.76
C GLY A 139 21.24 2.94 23.27
N GLY A 140 22.24 2.82 22.38
CA GLY A 140 23.62 2.53 22.75
C GLY A 140 24.41 3.71 23.34
N LYS A 141 23.85 4.92 23.37
CA LYS A 141 24.45 6.11 24.00
C LYS A 141 23.99 6.35 25.45
N ALA A 142 23.13 5.48 25.96
CA ALA A 142 22.59 5.57 27.32
C ALA A 142 23.31 4.64 28.34
N ASN A 143 24.38 3.97 27.91
CA ASN A 143 25.29 3.16 28.74
C ASN A 143 26.72 3.70 28.60
#